data_AF-A0AAE1HQY7-F1
#
_entry.id   AF-A0AAE1HQY7-F1
#
_cell.length_a   1.000
_cell.length_b   1.000
_cell.length_c   1.000
_cell.angle_alpha   90.00
_cell.angle_beta   90.00
_cell.angle_gamma   90.00
#
_symmetry.space_group_name_H-M   'P 1'
#
loop_
_entity.id
_entity.type
_entity.pdbx_description
1 polymer ?
#
loop_
_entity_poly.entity_id
_entity_poly.type
_entity_poly.pdbx_seq_one_letter_code
_entity_poly.pdbx_strand_id
1 'polypeptide(L)'
;MSVTDIKIRRLTKPSESLTREECIQVTWKPVEDSETSLPTSSILHAAFTTCFGRLQLYKYLDVVKERALYHDTDSVAHISRPGEPDLPIGTHLGDLTDQVEEDYGEGSFITEQGRI
;
A
#
# COMPACT_ATOMS: atom_id res chain seq x y z
N MET A 1 5.50 6.46 1.53
CA MET A 1 5.01 7.61 2.31
C MET A 1 6.24 8.18 3.03
N SER A 2 6.87 9.21 2.47
CA SER A 2 8.10 9.79 3.02
C SER A 2 7.73 10.91 3.99
N VAL A 3 8.25 10.84 5.22
CA VAL A 3 8.04 11.87 6.24
C VAL A 3 9.02 13.01 5.93
N THR A 4 8.50 14.18 5.59
CA THR A 4 9.31 15.34 5.19
C THR A 4 10.08 15.89 6.39
N ASP A 5 11.41 15.86 6.36
CA ASP A 5 12.26 16.51 7.37
C ASP A 5 12.16 18.05 7.26
N ILE A 6 11.37 18.67 8.13
CA ILE A 6 11.30 20.14 8.25
C ILE A 6 12.52 20.63 9.04
N LYS A 7 13.54 21.11 8.32
CA LYS A 7 14.74 21.69 8.95
C LYS A 7 14.53 23.19 9.22
N ILE A 8 14.05 23.54 10.41
CA ILE A 8 13.89 24.94 10.83
C ILE A 8 15.27 25.53 11.16
N ARG A 9 15.81 26.36 10.27
CA ARG A 9 16.99 27.20 10.58
C ARG A 9 16.53 28.51 11.22
N ARG A 10 16.96 28.76 12.46
CA ARG A 10 16.85 30.08 13.10
C ARG A 10 17.81 31.04 12.39
N LEU A 11 17.28 32.01 11.65
CA LEU A 11 18.10 33.06 11.02
C LEU A 11 18.60 34.02 12.11
N THR A 12 19.91 34.17 12.24
CA THR A 12 20.52 35.31 12.92
C THR A 12 20.35 36.54 12.03
N LYS A 13 19.91 37.65 12.64
CA LYS A 13 19.43 38.87 11.99
C LYS A 13 20.33 39.34 10.84
N PRO A 14 19.78 39.68 9.66
CA PRO A 14 20.48 40.55 8.73
C PRO A 14 20.44 41.99 9.26
N SER A 15 21.49 42.74 8.95
CA SER A 15 21.63 44.17 9.22
C SER A 15 20.41 44.96 8.71
N GLU A 16 19.94 45.85 9.58
CA GLU A 16 18.83 46.80 9.48
C GLU A 16 18.17 47.01 8.10
N SER A 17 16.91 46.57 7.97
CA SER A 17 15.77 47.48 7.76
C SER A 17 14.42 46.72 7.76
N LEU A 18 13.53 47.17 8.66
CA LEU A 18 12.08 46.92 8.73
C LEU A 18 11.59 45.49 9.02
N THR A 19 11.86 45.00 10.23
CA THR A 19 11.07 43.91 10.83
C THR A 19 9.74 44.45 11.36
N ARG A 20 8.64 44.17 10.66
CA ARG A 20 7.31 44.19 11.27
C ARG A 20 7.20 42.97 12.19
N GLU A 21 6.73 43.18 13.39
CA GLU A 21 6.74 42.23 14.50
C GLU A 21 6.04 40.91 14.13
N GLU A 22 6.72 39.79 14.42
CA GLU A 22 6.23 38.40 14.36
C GLU A 22 5.89 37.80 12.98
N CYS A 23 6.76 37.95 11.98
CA CYS A 23 6.69 37.13 10.77
C CYS A 23 7.89 36.19 10.65
N ILE A 24 7.64 34.89 10.53
CA ILE A 24 8.66 33.88 10.18
C ILE A 24 8.67 33.75 8.66
N GLN A 25 9.77 34.13 8.02
CA GLN A 25 9.95 33.90 6.59
C GLN A 25 10.34 32.44 6.35
N VAL A 26 9.39 31.65 5.85
CA VAL A 26 9.62 30.27 5.41
C VAL A 26 9.86 30.27 3.91
N THR A 27 11.12 30.10 3.51
CA THR A 27 11.47 29.84 2.12
C THR A 27 11.50 28.32 1.92
N TRP A 28 10.48 27.77 1.28
CA TRP A 28 10.48 26.38 0.84
C TRP A 28 11.05 26.30 -0.58
N LYS A 29 12.05 25.44 -0.78
CA LYS A 29 12.42 24.98 -2.11
C LYS A 29 11.88 23.56 -2.24
N PRO A 30 11.17 23.22 -3.33
CA PRO A 30 10.96 21.82 -3.65
C PRO A 30 12.34 21.19 -3.69
N VAL A 31 12.55 20.21 -2.82
CA VAL A 31 13.60 19.22 -3.11
C VAL A 31 13.12 18.60 -4.41
N GLU A 32 13.88 18.78 -5.48
CA GLU A 32 13.70 17.94 -6.65
C GLU A 32 14.03 16.52 -6.19
N ASP A 33 13.00 15.79 -5.76
CA ASP A 33 13.02 14.34 -5.51
C ASP A 33 13.14 13.60 -6.86
N SER A 34 13.91 14.14 -7.81
CA SER A 34 14.38 13.36 -8.93
C SER A 34 15.51 12.50 -8.42
N GLU A 35 15.16 11.39 -7.75
CA GLU A 35 16.07 10.27 -7.68
C GLU A 35 16.51 9.97 -9.12
N THR A 36 17.82 9.97 -9.36
CA THR A 36 18.37 9.58 -10.66
C THR A 36 17.86 8.19 -10.96
N SER A 37 16.94 8.07 -11.92
CA SER A 37 16.38 6.78 -12.32
C SER A 37 17.53 5.86 -12.69
N LEU A 38 17.61 4.68 -12.07
CA LEU A 38 18.62 3.69 -12.44
C LEU A 38 18.52 3.45 -13.95
N PRO A 39 19.64 3.29 -14.68
CA PRO A 39 19.62 3.05 -16.12
C PRO A 39 18.87 1.74 -16.50
N THR A 40 18.63 0.87 -15.52
CA THR A 40 17.83 -0.37 -15.64
C THR A 40 16.37 -0.20 -15.26
N SER A 41 15.95 0.96 -14.75
CA SER A 41 14.56 1.22 -14.39
C SER A 41 13.71 1.39 -15.64
N SER A 42 12.67 0.56 -15.76
CA SER A 42 11.69 0.67 -16.84
C SER A 42 10.32 0.85 -16.24
N ILE A 43 9.80 2.07 -16.36
CA ILE A 43 8.44 2.42 -15.94
C ILE A 43 7.41 1.55 -16.68
N LEU A 44 7.67 1.22 -17.96
CA LEU A 44 6.80 0.34 -18.73
C LEU A 44 6.74 -1.06 -18.13
N HIS A 45 7.90 -1.66 -17.81
CA HIS A 45 7.91 -2.99 -17.17
C HIS A 45 7.19 -2.96 -15.82
N ALA A 46 7.41 -1.94 -15.00
CA ALA A 46 6.72 -1.78 -13.72
C ALA A 46 5.20 -1.63 -13.88
N ALA A 47 4.75 -0.88 -14.89
CA ALA A 47 3.33 -0.73 -15.20
C ALA A 47 2.71 -2.05 -15.65
N PHE A 48 3.37 -2.77 -16.57
CA PHE A 48 2.91 -4.08 -17.05
C PHE A 48 2.80 -5.12 -15.94
N THR A 49 3.81 -5.26 -15.09
CA THR A 49 3.77 -6.21 -13.97
C THR A 49 2.67 -5.85 -12.97
N THR A 50 2.51 -4.57 -12.64
CA THR A 50 1.45 -4.10 -11.74
C THR A 50 0.04 -4.34 -12.32
N CYS A 51 -0.16 -4.04 -13.61
CA CYS A 51 -1.43 -4.28 -14.29
C CYS A 51 -1.76 -5.78 -14.32
N PHE A 52 -0.76 -6.63 -14.59
CA PHE A 52 -0.96 -8.07 -14.62
C PHE A 52 -1.34 -8.63 -13.24
N GLY A 53 -0.67 -8.18 -12.18
CA GLY A 53 -1.04 -8.53 -10.80
C GLY A 53 -2.49 -8.14 -10.47
N ARG A 54 -2.91 -6.92 -10.84
CA ARG A 54 -4.30 -6.48 -10.63
C ARG A 54 -5.31 -7.30 -11.43
N LEU A 55 -5.01 -7.62 -12.68
CA LEU A 55 -5.89 -8.50 -13.49
C LEU A 55 -6.03 -9.88 -12.86
N GLN A 56 -4.95 -10.42 -12.30
CA GLN A 56 -4.98 -11.70 -11.60
C GLN A 56 -5.84 -11.60 -10.33
N LEU A 57 -5.66 -10.55 -9.52
CA LEU A 57 -6.50 -10.27 -8.36
C LEU A 57 -7.99 -10.17 -8.73
N TYR A 58 -8.33 -9.51 -9.84
CA TYR A 58 -9.72 -9.40 -10.29
C TYR A 58 -10.35 -10.73 -10.66
N LYS A 59 -9.59 -11.70 -11.17
CA LYS A 59 -10.12 -13.05 -11.42
C LYS A 59 -10.58 -13.72 -10.12
N TYR A 60 -9.83 -13.55 -9.03
CA TYR A 60 -10.21 -14.08 -7.72
C TYR A 60 -11.42 -13.33 -7.14
N LEU A 61 -11.44 -12.00 -7.27
CA LEU A 61 -12.59 -11.20 -6.85
C LEU A 61 -13.88 -11.55 -7.60
N ASP A 62 -13.80 -11.97 -8.87
CA ASP A 62 -14.98 -12.44 -9.62
C ASP A 62 -15.54 -13.78 -9.10
N VAL A 63 -14.72 -14.61 -8.45
CA VAL A 63 -15.16 -15.87 -7.80
C VAL A 63 -15.94 -15.57 -6.53
N VAL A 64 -15.41 -14.70 -5.67
CA VAL A 64 -16.01 -14.39 -4.35
C VAL A 64 -17.08 -13.31 -4.40
N LYS A 65 -17.03 -12.42 -5.40
CA LYS A 65 -18.00 -11.34 -5.63
C LYS A 65 -18.26 -10.52 -4.36
N GLU A 66 -19.51 -10.44 -3.94
CA GLU A 66 -19.96 -9.72 -2.75
C GLU A 66 -19.45 -10.32 -1.43
N ARG A 67 -18.84 -11.51 -1.46
CA ARG A 67 -18.21 -12.10 -0.27
C ARG A 67 -16.80 -11.56 0.02
N ALA A 68 -16.20 -10.78 -0.88
CA ALA A 68 -14.91 -10.14 -0.62
C ALA A 68 -15.08 -9.05 0.46
N LEU A 69 -14.44 -9.24 1.62
CA LEU A 69 -14.43 -8.27 2.72
C LEU A 69 -13.28 -7.28 2.60
N TYR A 70 -12.14 -7.75 2.10
CA TYR A 70 -10.93 -6.96 1.93
C TYR A 70 -10.12 -7.51 0.76
N HIS A 71 -9.38 -6.63 0.08
CA HIS A 71 -8.36 -7.02 -0.87
C HIS A 71 -7.19 -6.03 -0.85
N ASP A 72 -5.98 -6.54 -1.00
CA ASP A 72 -4.75 -5.77 -1.22
C ASP A 72 -3.97 -6.42 -2.37
N THR A 73 -2.96 -5.72 -2.89
CA THR A 73 -1.95 -6.09 -3.89
C THR A 73 -2.03 -7.54 -4.41
N ASP A 74 -1.87 -8.52 -3.52
CA ASP A 74 -1.87 -9.96 -3.78
C ASP A 74 -2.66 -10.79 -2.76
N SER A 75 -3.53 -10.18 -1.95
CA SER A 75 -4.32 -10.88 -0.90
C SER A 75 -5.81 -10.54 -0.95
N VAL A 76 -6.65 -11.49 -0.53
CA VAL A 76 -8.11 -11.34 -0.43
C VAL A 76 -8.59 -11.99 0.86
N ALA A 77 -9.38 -11.26 1.64
CA ALA A 77 -10.18 -11.84 2.72
C ALA A 77 -11.64 -11.93 2.28
N HIS A 78 -12.26 -13.10 2.42
CA HIS A 78 -13.64 -13.32 2.01
C HIS A 78 -14.44 -14.13 3.03
N ILE A 79 -15.75 -14.04 2.95
CA ILE A 79 -16.66 -14.91 3.70
C ILE A 79 -16.70 -16.27 3.00
N SER A 80 -16.42 -17.37 3.70
CA SER A 80 -16.73 -18.73 3.21
C SER A 80 -18.19 -19.07 3.56
N ARG A 81 -18.94 -19.61 2.59
CA ARG A 81 -20.36 -19.98 2.77
C ARG A 81 -20.62 -21.36 2.17
N PRO A 82 -21.40 -22.22 2.86
CA PRO A 82 -21.81 -23.51 2.29
C PRO A 82 -22.55 -23.32 0.96
N GLY A 83 -22.12 -24.05 -0.08
CA GLY A 83 -22.76 -24.03 -1.40
C GLY A 83 -22.25 -22.96 -2.36
N GLU A 84 -21.33 -22.10 -1.93
CA GLU A 84 -20.61 -21.15 -2.80
C GLU A 84 -19.15 -21.60 -3.00
N PRO A 85 -18.52 -21.31 -4.14
CA PRO A 85 -17.15 -21.73 -4.41
C PRO A 85 -16.14 -20.88 -3.62
N ASP A 86 -15.24 -21.51 -2.88
CA ASP A 86 -14.11 -20.82 -2.28
C ASP A 86 -12.95 -20.63 -3.27
N LEU A 87 -12.00 -19.77 -2.91
CA LEU A 87 -10.85 -19.44 -3.76
C LEU A 87 -9.96 -20.69 -3.94
N PRO A 88 -9.49 -20.96 -5.16
CA PRO A 88 -8.59 -22.07 -5.40
C PRO A 88 -7.23 -21.78 -4.77
N ILE A 89 -6.82 -22.63 -3.84
CA ILE A 89 -5.49 -22.63 -3.23
C ILE A 89 -4.55 -23.60 -3.97
N GLY A 90 -3.25 -23.33 -3.95
CA GLY A 90 -2.25 -24.16 -4.61
C GLY A 90 -0.84 -23.96 -4.05
N THR A 91 0.12 -24.73 -4.58
CA THR A 91 1.51 -24.74 -4.12
C THR A 91 2.49 -24.25 -5.18
N HIS A 92 1.99 -23.79 -6.33
CA HIS A 92 2.83 -23.31 -7.42
C HIS A 92 2.93 -21.79 -7.42
N LEU A 93 3.92 -21.27 -8.17
CA LEU A 93 4.13 -19.84 -8.28
C LEU A 93 2.92 -19.14 -8.91
N GLY A 94 2.32 -18.21 -8.17
CA GLY A 94 1.14 -17.45 -8.58
C GLY A 94 -0.18 -18.05 -8.11
N ASP A 95 -0.17 -19.19 -7.42
CA ASP A 95 -1.34 -19.70 -6.72
C ASP A 95 -1.60 -18.90 -5.43
N LEU A 96 -2.85 -18.86 -5.00
CA LEU A 96 -3.19 -18.35 -3.67
C LEU A 96 -2.80 -19.38 -2.61
N THR A 97 -2.31 -18.88 -1.47
CA THR A 97 -2.04 -19.66 -0.28
C THR A 97 -3.00 -19.28 0.83
N ASP A 98 -3.27 -20.20 1.75
CA ASP A 98 -4.07 -19.94 2.95
C ASP A 98 -3.16 -19.46 4.09
N GLN A 99 -3.08 -18.14 4.27
CA GLN A 99 -2.28 -17.52 5.34
C GLN A 99 -2.82 -17.85 6.73
N VAL A 100 -4.14 -18.05 6.88
CA VAL A 100 -4.77 -18.30 8.18
C VAL A 100 -4.44 -19.72 8.62
N GLU A 101 -4.50 -20.69 7.69
CA GLU A 101 -4.05 -22.05 7.95
C GLU A 101 -2.55 -22.13 8.27
N GLU A 102 -1.70 -21.40 7.53
CA GLU A 102 -0.26 -21.39 7.75
C GLU A 102 0.11 -20.88 9.16
N ASP A 103 -0.55 -19.82 9.63
CA ASP A 103 -0.26 -19.18 10.91
C ASP A 103 -0.95 -19.86 12.11
N TYR A 104 -2.17 -20.40 11.93
CA TYR A 104 -3.01 -20.88 13.03
C TYR A 104 -3.37 -22.37 12.98
N GLY A 105 -3.06 -23.06 11.89
CA GLY A 105 -3.27 -24.49 11.69
C GLY A 105 -4.50 -24.83 10.83
N GLU A 106 -4.56 -26.08 10.39
CA GLU A 106 -5.58 -26.61 9.47
C GLU A 106 -7.01 -26.32 9.95
N GLY A 107 -7.83 -25.76 9.06
CA GLY A 107 -9.23 -25.44 9.34
C GLY A 107 -9.44 -24.19 10.22
N SER A 108 -8.43 -23.35 10.38
CA SER A 108 -8.56 -22.06 11.06
C SER A 108 -9.34 -21.06 10.22
N PHE A 109 -10.22 -20.29 10.86
CA PHE A 109 -10.97 -19.22 10.21
C PHE A 109 -11.11 -18.02 11.15
N ILE A 110 -11.10 -16.82 10.56
CA ILE A 110 -11.34 -15.59 11.30
C ILE A 110 -12.83 -15.54 11.65
N THR A 111 -13.12 -15.58 12.94
CA THR A 111 -14.47 -15.33 13.48
C THR A 111 -14.57 -13.88 13.94
N GLU A 112 -15.78 -13.32 13.89
CA GLU A 112 -16.06 -11.93 14.27
C GLU A 112 -15.46 -11.60 15.66
N GLN A 113 -14.61 -10.58 15.73
CA GLN A 113 -14.19 -10.00 17.01
C GLN A 113 -15.40 -9.34 17.67
N GLY A 114 -15.63 -9.69 18.94
CA GLY A 114 -16.78 -9.27 19.72
C GLY A 114 -17.12 -7.77 19.61
N ARG A 115 -18.42 -7.54 19.41
CA ARG A 115 -19.11 -6.25 19.53
C ARG A 115 -18.66 -5.49 20.79
N ILE A 116 -18.20 -4.25 20.59
CA ILE A 116 -17.98 -3.23 21.64
C ILE A 116 -19.31 -2.80 22.27
#